data_AF-N1PES5-F1
#
_entry.id   AF-N1PES5-F1
#
_cell.length_a   1.000
_cell.length_b   1.000
_cell.length_c   1.000
_cell.angle_alpha   90.00
_cell.angle_beta   90.00
_cell.angle_gamma   90.00
#
_symmetry.space_group_name_H-M   'P 1'
#
loop_
_entity.id
_entity.type
_entity.pdbx_description
1 polymer ?
#
loop_
_entity_poly.entity_id
_entity_poly.type
_entity_poly.pdbx_seq_one_letter_code
_entity_poly.pdbx_strand_id
1 'polypeptide(L)'
;MSHSDTPLQYCSKQKVLLEVLTDDVQILSLASSKQAIGTKHLNGCTCVVVFGSAVILAHISPLPGRAQEWDNAQQDLLEASRAHHDRILGQVGQLLNQYASEFPASTTTWGVFGHHPQRGVMRSVQQRVQGYFKDLGHDMRPAFYEEIDASKERPKRPKGELVVVRAGKWRGLYLERNKLWPKTEAAGSSSSSRDVASSSRVQGNPDEGSGRKEEEEEEEEEEETDVSTSEAQRTGRLQTLVAQAKSRRNALMSQSGYSLAQAVTILKGVLMQQGGLNEERAVRYLSQP
;
A
#
# COMPACT_ATOMS: atom_id res chain seq x y z
N MET A 1 10.57 34.14 9.31
CA MET A 1 9.76 32.91 9.48
C MET A 1 10.16 32.29 10.80
N SER A 2 9.24 31.92 11.67
CA SER A 2 9.62 31.21 12.89
C SER A 2 10.20 29.84 12.50
N HIS A 3 11.22 29.36 13.21
CA HIS A 3 11.82 28.04 13.01
C HIS A 3 10.85 26.86 13.30
N SER A 4 9.54 27.12 13.46
CA SER A 4 8.55 26.14 13.92
C SER A 4 7.67 25.55 12.83
N ASP A 5 7.46 26.25 11.72
CA ASP A 5 6.46 25.82 10.72
C ASP A 5 6.92 24.61 9.91
N THR A 6 6.05 23.62 9.75
CA THR A 6 6.27 22.51 8.80
C THR A 6 6.09 22.99 7.35
N PRO A 7 6.63 22.28 6.34
CA PRO A 7 6.40 22.62 4.93
C PRO A 7 4.90 22.72 4.59
N LEU A 8 4.06 21.84 5.14
CA LEU A 8 2.61 21.87 4.94
C LEU A 8 2.00 23.16 5.52
N GLN A 9 2.34 23.50 6.77
CA GLN A 9 1.85 24.72 7.43
C GLN A 9 2.29 25.98 6.67
N TYR A 10 3.53 26.00 6.17
CA TYR A 10 4.02 27.08 5.34
C TYR A 10 3.18 27.23 4.06
N CYS A 11 3.00 26.16 3.29
CA CYS A 11 2.21 26.19 2.06
C CYS A 11 0.74 26.60 2.31
N SER A 12 0.16 26.16 3.43
CA SER A 12 -1.17 26.57 3.86
C SER A 12 -1.24 28.07 4.14
N LYS A 13 -0.30 28.63 4.91
CA LYS A 13 -0.25 30.07 5.23
C LYS A 13 -0.07 30.93 3.98
N GLN A 14 0.70 30.45 2.99
CA GLN A 14 0.89 31.12 1.71
C GLN A 14 -0.30 30.95 0.74
N LYS A 15 -1.35 30.20 1.12
CA LYS A 15 -2.52 29.88 0.28
C LYS A 15 -2.19 29.16 -1.04
N VAL A 16 -1.02 28.51 -1.12
CA VAL A 16 -0.57 27.76 -2.31
C VAL A 16 -0.81 26.24 -2.20
N LEU A 17 -1.39 25.79 -1.09
CA LEU A 17 -1.73 24.39 -0.83
C LEU A 17 -3.11 24.03 -1.42
N LEU A 18 -3.16 22.89 -2.10
CA LEU A 18 -4.34 22.08 -2.35
C LEU A 18 -4.42 21.03 -1.23
N GLU A 19 -5.34 21.21 -0.29
CA GLU A 19 -5.50 20.28 0.84
C GLU A 19 -6.39 19.11 0.42
N VAL A 20 -5.94 17.90 0.70
CA VAL A 20 -6.69 16.66 0.49
C VAL A 20 -7.23 16.19 1.82
N LEU A 21 -8.55 16.03 1.90
CA LEU A 21 -9.25 15.60 3.10
C LEU A 21 -9.21 14.07 3.23
N THR A 22 -9.57 13.57 4.41
CA THR A 22 -9.74 12.13 4.64
C THR A 22 -10.77 11.55 3.66
N ASP A 23 -10.44 10.41 3.07
CA ASP A 23 -11.21 9.69 2.04
C ASP A 23 -11.44 10.45 0.74
N ASP A 24 -10.57 11.41 0.46
CA ASP A 24 -10.55 12.18 -0.78
C ASP A 24 -9.32 11.84 -1.64
N VAL A 25 -9.47 12.09 -2.94
CA VAL A 25 -8.42 11.96 -3.95
C VAL A 25 -8.39 13.22 -4.78
N GLN A 26 -7.22 13.86 -4.82
CA GLN A 26 -7.04 15.10 -5.58
C GLN A 26 -5.81 15.02 -6.48
N ILE A 27 -5.85 15.81 -7.55
CA ILE A 27 -4.73 15.98 -8.48
C ILE A 27 -4.25 17.44 -8.48
N LEU A 28 -2.95 17.62 -8.31
CA LEU A 28 -2.25 18.86 -8.58
C LEU A 28 -1.70 18.84 -10.00
N SER A 29 -2.54 19.22 -10.96
CA SER A 29 -2.18 19.28 -12.39
C SER A 29 -1.18 20.40 -12.70
N LEU A 30 -0.57 20.35 -13.89
CA LEU A 30 0.27 21.45 -14.40
C LEU A 30 -0.46 22.79 -14.49
N ALA A 31 -1.77 22.76 -14.77
CA ALA A 31 -2.61 23.94 -14.92
C ALA A 31 -3.08 24.55 -13.58
N SER A 32 -2.82 23.87 -12.45
CA SER A 32 -3.25 24.37 -11.15
C SER A 32 -2.54 25.67 -10.78
N SER A 33 -3.28 26.61 -10.19
CA SER A 33 -2.71 27.80 -9.55
C SER A 33 -2.04 27.48 -8.20
N LYS A 34 -2.24 26.27 -7.68
CA LYS A 34 -1.59 25.78 -6.47
C LYS A 34 -0.20 25.25 -6.79
N GLN A 35 0.70 25.35 -5.81
CA GLN A 35 2.09 24.92 -5.94
C GLN A 35 2.40 23.69 -5.08
N ALA A 36 1.49 23.33 -4.19
CA ALA A 36 1.63 22.19 -3.30
C ALA A 36 0.30 21.45 -3.16
N ILE A 37 0.39 20.15 -2.90
CA ILE A 37 -0.74 19.29 -2.53
C ILE A 37 -0.35 18.51 -1.29
N GLY A 38 -1.25 18.39 -0.33
CA GLY A 38 -0.91 17.76 0.93
C GLY A 38 -2.12 17.41 1.77
N THR A 39 -1.86 16.64 2.80
CA THR A 39 -2.86 16.19 3.76
C THR A 39 -2.28 16.15 5.17
N LYS A 40 -3.15 16.12 6.17
CA LYS A 40 -2.80 16.14 7.59
C LYS A 40 -3.59 15.08 8.34
N HIS A 41 -3.19 14.81 9.58
CA HIS A 41 -3.86 13.86 10.47
C HIS A 41 -3.89 12.43 9.91
N LEU A 42 -2.79 11.98 9.30
CA LEU A 42 -2.75 10.61 8.78
C LEU A 42 -2.78 9.53 9.86
N ASN A 43 -2.73 9.83 11.15
CA ASN A 43 -2.66 8.83 12.22
C ASN A 43 -3.70 7.69 12.05
N GLY A 44 -3.24 6.46 11.80
CA GLY A 44 -4.09 5.28 11.55
C GLY A 44 -4.67 5.21 10.12
N CYS A 45 -4.33 6.16 9.26
CA CYS A 45 -4.73 6.25 7.86
C CYS A 45 -3.54 5.91 6.94
N THR A 46 -3.88 5.53 5.71
CA THR A 46 -2.95 5.33 4.60
C THR A 46 -2.96 6.55 3.69
N CYS A 47 -1.81 6.93 3.14
CA CYS A 47 -1.75 7.91 2.07
C CYS A 47 -1.03 7.35 0.86
N VAL A 48 -1.53 7.68 -0.32
CA VAL A 48 -0.91 7.32 -1.59
C VAL A 48 -0.56 8.59 -2.34
N VAL A 49 0.67 8.65 -2.85
CA VAL A 49 1.14 9.75 -3.69
C VAL A 49 1.68 9.17 -5.00
N VAL A 50 1.15 9.65 -6.13
CA VAL A 50 1.71 9.35 -7.45
C VAL A 50 2.34 10.63 -7.99
N PHE A 51 3.66 10.63 -8.18
CA PHE A 51 4.47 11.81 -8.44
C PHE A 51 5.12 11.76 -9.82
N GLY A 52 4.50 12.45 -10.78
CA GLY A 52 4.97 12.63 -12.16
C GLY A 52 5.20 14.12 -12.46
N SER A 53 4.74 14.59 -13.63
CA SER A 53 4.69 16.04 -13.90
C SER A 53 3.54 16.72 -13.14
N ALA A 54 2.44 16.00 -12.94
CA ALA A 54 1.42 16.24 -11.93
C ALA A 54 1.59 15.35 -10.69
N VAL A 55 0.72 15.57 -9.71
CA VAL A 55 0.73 14.82 -8.45
C VAL A 55 -0.68 14.40 -8.10
N ILE A 56 -0.92 13.10 -7.98
CA ILE A 56 -2.14 12.59 -7.34
C ILE A 56 -1.83 12.31 -5.88
N LEU A 57 -2.73 12.71 -4.98
CA LEU A 57 -2.65 12.38 -3.57
C LEU A 57 -4.01 11.87 -3.10
N ALA A 58 -4.00 10.70 -2.43
CA ALA A 58 -5.16 10.11 -1.78
C ALA A 58 -4.90 9.95 -0.28
N HIS A 59 -5.85 10.37 0.55
CA HIS A 59 -5.86 10.08 1.99
C HIS A 59 -6.95 9.05 2.23
N ILE A 60 -6.58 7.89 2.77
CA ILE A 60 -7.47 6.74 2.93
C ILE A 60 -7.56 6.38 4.40
N SER A 61 -8.73 6.56 5.01
CA SER A 61 -9.01 6.07 6.34
C SER A 61 -9.10 4.54 6.35
N PRO A 62 -8.93 3.88 7.52
CA PRO A 62 -9.02 2.42 7.58
C PRO A 62 -10.43 1.91 7.24
N LEU A 63 -11.47 2.70 7.51
CA LEU A 63 -12.88 2.39 7.32
C LEU A 63 -13.64 3.66 6.91
N PRO A 64 -14.68 3.56 6.07
CA PRO A 64 -15.43 4.73 5.64
C PRO A 64 -16.15 5.41 6.82
N GLY A 65 -16.42 6.71 6.69
CA GLY A 65 -17.17 7.46 7.68
C GLY A 65 -16.32 7.91 8.88
N ARG A 66 -16.96 8.14 10.02
CA ARG A 66 -16.26 8.62 11.23
C ARG A 66 -15.91 7.47 12.16
N ALA A 67 -14.78 7.59 12.87
CA ALA A 67 -14.33 6.55 13.81
C ALA A 67 -15.39 6.15 14.85
N GLN A 68 -16.22 7.10 15.31
CA GLN A 68 -17.30 6.84 16.28
C GLN A 68 -18.43 5.95 15.73
N GLU A 69 -18.53 5.83 14.41
CA GLU A 69 -19.56 5.02 13.73
C GLU A 69 -19.13 3.57 13.57
N TRP A 70 -17.83 3.26 13.70
CA TRP A 70 -17.28 1.93 13.46
C TRP A 70 -17.62 0.93 14.56
N ASP A 71 -17.62 1.36 15.83
CA ASP A 71 -17.92 0.49 16.98
C ASP A 71 -19.36 -0.03 16.97
N ASN A 72 -20.26 0.68 16.28
CA ASN A 72 -21.68 0.32 16.18
C ASN A 72 -22.01 -0.45 14.89
N ALA A 73 -21.04 -0.65 14.00
CA ALA A 73 -21.26 -1.34 12.74
C ALA A 73 -21.32 -2.85 12.97
N GLN A 74 -22.45 -3.49 12.65
CA GLN A 74 -22.58 -4.97 12.62
C GLN A 74 -21.86 -5.62 11.43
N GLN A 75 -20.97 -4.89 10.75
CA GLN A 75 -20.34 -5.31 9.51
C GLN A 75 -18.98 -5.96 9.78
N ASP A 76 -18.58 -6.90 8.93
CA ASP A 76 -17.19 -7.39 8.88
C ASP A 76 -16.26 -6.20 8.55
N LEU A 77 -15.58 -5.69 9.57
CA LEU A 77 -14.69 -4.54 9.48
C LEU A 77 -13.52 -4.79 8.50
N LEU A 78 -13.07 -6.04 8.37
CA LEU A 78 -11.98 -6.36 7.45
C LEU A 78 -12.45 -6.25 6.00
N GLU A 79 -13.62 -6.80 5.69
CA GLU A 79 -14.21 -6.69 4.35
C GLU A 79 -14.57 -5.24 4.00
N ALA A 80 -15.13 -4.49 4.96
CA ALA A 80 -15.45 -3.07 4.79
C ALA A 80 -14.18 -2.23 4.53
N SER A 81 -13.12 -2.45 5.32
CA SER A 81 -11.84 -1.78 5.15
C SER A 81 -11.24 -2.06 3.77
N ARG A 82 -11.26 -3.33 3.37
CA ARG A 82 -10.84 -3.78 2.04
C ARG A 82 -11.59 -3.05 0.92
N ALA A 83 -12.92 -3.09 0.98
CA ALA A 83 -13.77 -2.51 -0.07
C ALA A 83 -13.56 -1.00 -0.18
N HIS A 84 -13.38 -0.32 0.96
CA HIS A 84 -13.12 1.11 1.00
C HIS A 84 -11.77 1.48 0.38
N HIS A 85 -10.69 0.76 0.72
CA HIS A 85 -9.39 0.96 0.08
C HIS A 85 -9.47 0.72 -1.42
N ASP A 86 -10.07 -0.40 -1.86
CA ASP A 86 -10.20 -0.73 -3.27
C ASP A 86 -10.98 0.34 -4.06
N ARG A 87 -12.02 0.93 -3.44
CA ARG A 87 -12.78 2.05 -4.02
C ARG A 87 -11.92 3.29 -4.22
N ILE A 88 -11.20 3.74 -3.18
CA ILE A 88 -10.35 4.94 -3.26
C ILE A 88 -9.18 4.73 -4.23
N LEU A 89 -8.54 3.54 -4.19
CA LEU A 89 -7.51 3.19 -5.17
C LEU A 89 -8.06 3.20 -6.59
N GLY A 90 -9.29 2.71 -6.80
CA GLY A 90 -9.99 2.81 -8.08
C GLY A 90 -10.11 4.25 -8.60
N GLN A 91 -10.37 5.23 -7.72
CA GLN A 91 -10.40 6.64 -8.08
C GLN A 91 -9.01 7.16 -8.47
N VAL A 92 -7.95 6.73 -7.77
CA VAL A 92 -6.56 7.03 -8.15
C VAL A 92 -6.25 6.48 -9.55
N GLY A 93 -6.63 5.22 -9.83
CA GLY A 93 -6.45 4.62 -11.15
C GLY A 93 -7.22 5.36 -12.26
N GLN A 94 -8.44 5.83 -11.97
CA GLN A 94 -9.19 6.66 -12.91
C GLN A 94 -8.46 7.96 -13.25
N LEU A 95 -7.92 8.67 -12.25
CA LEU A 95 -7.12 9.88 -12.47
C LEU A 95 -5.83 9.59 -13.24
N LEU A 96 -5.15 8.48 -12.94
CA LEU A 96 -3.96 8.07 -13.69
C LEU A 96 -4.27 7.87 -15.18
N ASN A 97 -5.38 7.20 -15.47
CA ASN A 97 -5.81 6.98 -16.85
C ASN A 97 -6.24 8.29 -17.54
N GLN A 98 -6.99 9.14 -16.84
CA GLN A 98 -7.46 10.42 -17.37
C GLN A 98 -6.29 11.37 -17.69
N TYR A 99 -5.23 11.34 -16.89
CA TYR A 99 -4.07 12.22 -16.99
C TYR A 99 -2.79 11.46 -17.38
N ALA A 100 -2.90 10.38 -18.16
CA ALA A 100 -1.80 9.46 -18.45
C ALA A 100 -0.54 10.16 -19.01
N SER A 101 -0.70 11.23 -19.80
CA SER A 101 0.43 12.03 -20.31
C SER A 101 1.24 12.74 -19.22
N GLU A 102 0.66 12.97 -18.04
CA GLU A 102 1.33 13.59 -16.89
C GLU A 102 2.02 12.56 -15.97
N PHE A 103 1.77 11.26 -16.20
CA PHE A 103 2.29 10.15 -15.41
C PHE A 103 2.98 9.09 -16.29
N PRO A 104 4.17 9.40 -16.86
CA PRO A 104 4.93 8.41 -17.65
C PRO A 104 5.39 7.23 -16.78
N ALA A 105 5.92 6.18 -17.39
CA ALA A 105 6.44 5.00 -16.68
C ALA A 105 7.53 5.33 -15.63
N SER A 106 8.25 6.45 -15.76
CA SER A 106 9.24 6.92 -14.76
C SER A 106 8.61 7.58 -13.53
N THR A 107 7.29 7.65 -13.45
CA THR A 107 6.54 8.22 -12.32
C THR A 107 6.87 7.46 -11.04
N THR A 108 7.05 8.20 -9.96
CA THR A 108 7.32 7.60 -8.65
C THR A 108 6.04 7.51 -7.85
N THR A 109 5.72 6.30 -7.37
CA THR A 109 4.57 6.09 -6.48
C THR A 109 5.05 5.82 -5.07
N TRP A 110 4.38 6.42 -4.09
CA TRP A 110 4.63 6.25 -2.66
C TRP A 110 3.38 5.78 -1.95
N GLY A 111 3.51 4.74 -1.13
CA GLY A 111 2.55 4.39 -0.10
C GLY A 111 3.09 4.82 1.25
N VAL A 112 2.35 5.67 1.97
CA VAL A 112 2.71 6.18 3.28
C VAL A 112 1.80 5.52 4.31
N PHE A 113 2.38 4.74 5.21
CA PHE A 113 1.66 3.89 6.15
C PHE A 113 2.04 4.23 7.59
N GLY A 114 1.10 4.02 8.50
CA GLY A 114 1.39 4.10 9.92
C GLY A 114 2.17 2.88 10.41
N HIS A 115 3.08 3.13 11.35
CA HIS A 115 3.80 2.13 12.11
C HIS A 115 3.42 2.25 13.58
N HIS A 116 2.69 1.27 14.09
CA HIS A 116 2.31 1.21 15.49
C HIS A 116 3.45 0.58 16.31
N PRO A 117 3.96 1.23 17.39
CA PRO A 117 5.12 0.73 18.14
C PRO A 117 5.01 -0.73 18.63
N GLN A 118 3.80 -1.17 19.00
CA GLN A 118 3.56 -2.52 19.51
C GLN A 118 3.06 -3.52 18.46
N ARG A 119 2.42 -3.04 17.38
CA ARG A 119 1.73 -3.90 16.40
C ARG A 119 2.46 -3.94 15.04
N GLY A 120 3.46 -3.07 14.87
CA GLY A 120 4.19 -2.90 13.62
C GLY A 120 3.36 -2.17 12.55
N VAL A 121 3.71 -2.44 11.29
CA VAL A 121 3.02 -1.91 10.10
C VAL A 121 1.77 -2.74 9.79
N MET A 122 0.72 -2.10 9.29
CA MET A 122 -0.43 -2.76 8.66
C MET A 122 -0.05 -3.45 7.33
N ARG A 123 0.67 -4.59 7.42
CA ARG A 123 1.23 -5.30 6.25
C ARG A 123 0.19 -5.68 5.19
N SER A 124 -1.02 -6.07 5.60
CA SER A 124 -2.09 -6.44 4.68
C SER A 124 -2.54 -5.27 3.79
N VAL A 125 -2.64 -4.06 4.37
CA VAL A 125 -2.96 -2.83 3.64
C VAL A 125 -1.81 -2.45 2.72
N GLN A 126 -0.57 -2.47 3.23
CA GLN A 126 0.62 -2.20 2.43
C GLN A 126 0.70 -3.11 1.19
N GLN A 127 0.59 -4.43 1.36
CA GLN A 127 0.67 -5.40 0.27
C GLN A 127 -0.45 -5.19 -0.76
N ARG A 128 -1.66 -4.87 -0.30
CA ARG A 128 -2.80 -4.57 -1.17
C ARG A 128 -2.54 -3.34 -2.04
N VAL A 129 -2.15 -2.22 -1.43
CA VAL A 129 -1.86 -0.98 -2.16
C VAL A 129 -0.70 -1.21 -3.13
N GLN A 130 0.34 -1.91 -2.69
CA GLN A 130 1.47 -2.27 -3.55
C GLN A 130 1.06 -3.14 -4.74
N GLY A 131 0.23 -4.17 -4.50
CA GLY A 131 -0.31 -5.04 -5.55
C GLY A 131 -1.13 -4.25 -6.56
N TYR A 132 -2.00 -3.35 -6.11
CA TYR A 132 -2.81 -2.49 -6.98
C TYR A 132 -1.94 -1.67 -7.94
N PHE A 133 -0.89 -1.00 -7.45
CA PHE A 133 0.00 -0.22 -8.31
C PHE A 133 0.88 -1.09 -9.21
N LYS A 134 1.32 -2.26 -8.71
CA LYS A 134 2.05 -3.23 -9.53
C LYS A 134 1.22 -3.71 -10.72
N ASP A 135 -0.07 -3.97 -10.52
CA ASP A 135 -1.00 -4.37 -11.59
C ASP A 135 -1.22 -3.25 -12.62
N LEU A 136 -1.06 -1.98 -12.20
CA LEU A 136 -1.06 -0.82 -13.09
C LEU A 136 0.32 -0.53 -13.72
N GLY A 137 1.34 -1.34 -13.45
CA GLY A 137 2.70 -1.14 -13.98
C GLY A 137 3.50 -0.03 -13.30
N HIS A 138 3.10 0.38 -12.09
CA HIS A 138 3.82 1.39 -11.30
C HIS A 138 4.51 0.75 -10.09
N ASP A 139 5.82 0.96 -9.97
CA ASP A 139 6.55 0.59 -8.76
C ASP A 139 6.21 1.54 -7.62
N MET A 140 5.75 0.98 -6.50
CA MET A 140 5.44 1.73 -5.29
C MET A 140 6.53 1.56 -4.22
N ARG A 141 6.98 2.69 -3.66
CA ARG A 141 7.89 2.73 -2.52
C ARG A 141 7.11 2.94 -1.21
N PRO A 142 7.35 2.15 -0.16
CA PRO A 142 6.75 2.40 1.13
C PRO A 142 7.52 3.49 1.90
N ALA A 143 6.79 4.31 2.65
CA ALA A 143 7.30 5.19 3.69
C ALA A 143 6.43 5.05 4.95
N PHE A 144 7.02 5.31 6.11
CA PHE A 144 6.36 5.07 7.38
C PHE A 144 6.41 6.29 8.29
N TYR A 145 5.31 6.56 8.98
CA TYR A 145 5.28 7.47 10.12
C TYR A 145 4.91 6.68 11.38
N GLU A 146 5.35 7.17 12.53
CA GLU A 146 5.00 6.56 13.82
C GLU A 146 3.57 6.95 14.21
N GLU A 147 2.71 5.95 14.39
CA GLU A 147 1.36 6.16 14.91
C GLU A 147 1.41 6.48 16.40
N ILE A 148 0.54 7.40 16.81
CA ILE A 148 0.26 7.65 18.22
C ILE A 148 -1.01 6.92 18.60
N ASP A 149 -0.96 6.23 19.73
CA ASP A 149 -2.14 5.72 20.40
C ASP A 149 -2.95 6.89 20.98
N ALA A 150 -3.92 7.36 20.19
CA ALA A 150 -4.77 8.49 20.55
C ALA A 150 -5.59 8.27 21.82
N SER A 151 -5.74 7.01 22.26
CA SER A 151 -6.38 6.67 23.54
C SER A 151 -5.48 6.96 24.75
N LYS A 152 -4.17 6.96 24.56
CA LYS A 152 -3.16 7.15 25.63
C LYS A 152 -2.56 8.55 25.65
N GLU A 153 -2.40 9.17 24.50
CA GLU A 153 -1.77 10.50 24.41
C GLU A 153 -2.46 11.39 23.38
N ARG A 154 -2.74 12.64 23.76
CA ARG A 154 -3.06 13.69 22.79
C ARG A 154 -1.76 14.19 22.15
N PRO A 155 -1.57 14.05 20.83
CA PRO A 155 -0.35 14.52 20.19
C PRO A 155 -0.14 16.02 20.43
N LYS A 156 1.05 16.41 20.90
CA LYS A 156 1.42 17.84 20.97
C LYS A 156 1.46 18.52 19.60
N ARG A 157 1.56 17.74 18.53
CA ARG A 157 1.55 18.18 17.12
C ARG A 157 0.78 17.19 16.26
N PRO A 158 0.10 17.64 15.19
CA PRO A 158 -0.49 16.74 14.20
C PRO A 158 0.57 15.76 13.68
N LYS A 159 0.30 14.47 13.77
CA LYS A 159 1.15 13.41 13.21
C LYS A 159 0.72 13.08 11.78
N GLY A 160 1.70 12.66 11.00
CA GLY A 160 1.46 12.24 9.62
C GLY A 160 0.94 13.40 8.77
N GLU A 161 1.63 14.53 8.81
CA GLU A 161 1.47 15.57 7.78
C GLU A 161 2.23 15.13 6.52
N LEU A 162 1.63 15.20 5.35
CA LEU A 162 2.30 14.89 4.09
C LEU A 162 2.08 16.03 3.09
N VAL A 163 3.14 16.51 2.45
CA VAL A 163 3.00 17.52 1.40
C VAL A 163 3.99 17.28 0.28
N VAL A 164 3.50 17.44 -0.94
CA VAL A 164 4.30 17.55 -2.15
C VAL A 164 4.31 19.00 -2.57
N VAL A 165 5.51 19.57 -2.71
CA VAL A 165 5.72 20.94 -3.17
C VAL A 165 6.44 20.88 -4.51
N ARG A 166 5.88 21.52 -5.54
CA ARG A 166 6.40 21.45 -6.91
C ARG A 166 7.43 22.54 -7.24
N ALA A 167 7.37 23.67 -6.54
CA ALA A 167 8.17 24.86 -6.85
C ALA A 167 8.80 25.51 -5.61
N GLY A 168 9.82 26.33 -5.85
CA GLY A 168 10.52 27.09 -4.81
C GLY A 168 11.48 26.24 -3.96
N LYS A 169 11.95 26.82 -2.85
CA LYS A 169 12.98 26.25 -1.98
C LYS A 169 12.61 24.92 -1.31
N TRP A 170 11.32 24.62 -1.21
CA TRP A 170 10.80 23.41 -0.58
C TRP A 170 10.42 22.34 -1.59
N ARG A 171 10.91 22.38 -2.84
CA ARG A 171 10.53 21.38 -3.84
C ARG A 171 10.85 19.95 -3.37
N GLY A 172 9.83 19.11 -3.34
CA GLY A 172 9.92 17.68 -2.98
C GLY A 172 8.68 17.17 -2.24
N LEU A 173 8.74 15.89 -1.86
CA LEU A 173 7.77 15.23 -0.99
C LEU A 173 8.29 15.23 0.45
N TYR A 174 7.48 15.69 1.39
CA TYR A 174 7.80 15.80 2.81
C TYR A 174 6.77 15.05 3.63
N LEU A 175 7.24 14.10 4.43
CA LEU A 175 6.48 13.48 5.50
C LEU A 175 6.91 14.16 6.81
N GLU A 176 6.00 14.92 7.38
CA GLU A 176 6.20 15.84 8.48
C GLU A 176 7.29 16.86 8.13
N ARG A 177 8.50 16.71 8.68
CA ARG A 177 9.66 17.56 8.38
C ARG A 177 10.72 16.86 7.54
N ASN A 178 10.52 15.57 7.26
CA ASN A 178 11.50 14.74 6.59
C ASN A 178 11.21 14.68 5.09
N LYS A 179 12.19 15.05 4.27
CA LYS A 179 12.10 14.97 2.82
C LYS A 179 12.27 13.50 2.38
N LEU A 180 11.27 12.95 1.68
CA LEU A 180 11.29 11.57 1.16
C LEU A 180 11.91 11.46 -0.24
N TRP A 181 11.84 12.52 -1.07
CA TRP A 181 12.26 12.46 -2.48
C TRP A 181 12.92 13.74 -3.02
N PRO A 182 14.00 13.61 -3.81
CA PRO A 182 15.23 12.88 -3.49
C PRO A 182 16.18 13.79 -2.68
N LYS A 183 17.09 13.17 -1.93
CA LYS A 183 18.40 13.79 -1.66
C LYS A 183 19.03 13.95 -3.04
N THR A 184 19.17 15.16 -3.53
CA THR A 184 20.06 15.42 -4.65
C THR A 184 21.44 14.98 -4.17
N GLU A 185 21.91 13.79 -4.56
CA GLU A 185 23.34 13.56 -4.52
C GLU A 185 23.93 14.64 -5.41
N ALA A 186 24.73 15.50 -4.81
CA ALA A 186 25.44 16.52 -5.54
C ALA A 186 26.15 15.83 -6.70
N ALA A 187 25.90 16.29 -7.93
CA ALA A 187 26.73 15.96 -9.07
C ALA A 187 28.19 16.31 -8.69
N GLY A 188 29.00 15.29 -8.36
CA GLY A 188 30.33 15.54 -7.82
C GLY A 188 30.95 14.35 -7.11
N SER A 189 31.33 13.31 -7.85
CA SER A 189 32.66 12.69 -7.71
C SER A 189 32.84 11.60 -8.77
N SER A 190 33.31 12.05 -9.92
CA SER A 190 34.17 11.23 -10.76
C SER A 190 35.44 10.88 -9.97
N SER A 191 35.64 9.62 -9.63
CA SER A 191 36.97 9.03 -9.40
C SER A 191 36.97 7.65 -10.07
N SER A 192 37.32 7.61 -11.34
CA SER A 192 38.61 7.10 -11.83
C SER A 192 38.91 5.68 -11.38
N SER A 193 38.80 4.77 -12.35
CA SER A 193 39.45 3.48 -12.44
C SER A 193 40.88 3.49 -11.89
N ARG A 194 41.24 2.45 -11.14
CA ARG A 194 42.54 1.82 -11.24
C ARG A 194 42.45 0.37 -10.76
N ASP A 195 42.62 -0.53 -11.72
CA ASP A 195 43.05 -1.90 -11.53
C ASP A 195 44.31 -1.98 -10.65
N VAL A 196 44.33 -2.92 -9.70
CA VAL A 196 45.55 -3.65 -9.33
C VAL A 196 45.16 -5.08 -8.97
N ALA A 197 45.66 -6.03 -9.77
CA ALA A 197 45.75 -7.44 -9.45
C ALA A 197 47.10 -7.74 -8.75
N SER A 198 47.09 -8.60 -7.74
CA SER A 198 48.18 -9.49 -7.26
C SER A 198 47.63 -10.27 -6.06
N SER A 199 47.30 -11.56 -6.14
CA SER A 199 48.13 -12.77 -6.24
C SER A 199 48.92 -13.14 -4.96
N SER A 200 48.56 -14.33 -4.45
CA SER A 200 49.36 -15.40 -3.83
C SER A 200 49.96 -15.30 -2.40
N ARG A 201 49.44 -16.21 -1.53
CA ARG A 201 50.12 -17.33 -0.84
C ARG A 201 50.92 -17.06 0.46
N VAL A 202 50.58 -17.79 1.55
CA VAL A 202 51.43 -18.56 2.51
C VAL A 202 50.45 -19.22 3.53
N GLN A 203 50.23 -20.54 3.58
CA GLN A 203 50.99 -21.67 4.20
C GLN A 203 51.11 -21.64 5.75
N GLY A 204 50.53 -22.63 6.46
CA GLY A 204 50.98 -23.02 7.82
C GLY A 204 49.91 -23.52 8.82
N ASN A 205 49.73 -24.85 8.89
CA ASN A 205 49.07 -25.74 9.89
C ASN A 205 49.65 -25.64 11.34
N PRO A 206 49.29 -26.49 12.34
CA PRO A 206 48.04 -27.19 12.77
C PRO A 206 47.80 -27.15 14.33
N ASP A 207 46.98 -28.08 14.87
CA ASP A 207 46.79 -28.54 16.28
C ASP A 207 45.90 -27.70 17.23
N GLU A 208 45.12 -28.24 18.17
CA GLU A 208 44.63 -29.57 18.57
C GLU A 208 43.54 -29.32 19.66
N GLY A 209 42.60 -30.26 19.89
CA GLY A 209 41.73 -30.28 21.08
C GLY A 209 40.24 -30.46 20.74
N SER A 210 39.68 -31.66 20.72
CA SER A 210 39.37 -32.59 21.83
C SER A 210 38.18 -32.17 22.71
N GLY A 211 37.12 -32.99 22.63
CA GLY A 211 35.97 -33.04 23.54
C GLY A 211 34.81 -32.13 23.09
N ARG A 212 33.54 -32.53 23.11
CA ARG A 212 32.85 -33.50 23.98
C ARG A 212 31.51 -33.83 23.32
N LYS A 213 31.09 -35.09 23.43
CA LYS A 213 29.76 -35.57 23.08
C LYS A 213 28.73 -34.97 24.04
N GLU A 214 27.63 -34.43 23.53
CA GLU A 214 26.32 -34.45 24.19
C GLU A 214 25.28 -34.75 23.11
N GLU A 215 24.64 -35.91 23.27
CA GLU A 215 23.46 -36.37 22.53
C GLU A 215 22.26 -35.71 23.22
N GLU A 216 21.51 -34.87 22.50
CA GLU A 216 20.18 -34.43 22.93
C GLU A 216 19.16 -35.25 22.15
N GLU A 217 18.37 -36.02 22.90
CA GLU A 217 17.20 -36.76 22.43
C GLU A 217 16.09 -35.75 22.08
N GLU A 218 15.74 -35.65 20.80
CA GLU A 218 14.51 -34.98 20.35
C GLU A 218 13.33 -35.95 20.54
N GLU A 219 12.48 -35.66 21.52
CA GLU A 219 11.15 -36.25 21.64
C GLU A 219 10.26 -35.66 20.54
N GLU A 220 9.97 -36.45 19.50
CA GLU A 220 8.92 -36.19 18.52
C GLU A 220 7.55 -36.40 19.20
N GLU A 221 6.94 -35.33 19.72
CA GLU A 221 5.51 -35.30 19.99
C GLU A 221 4.76 -35.16 18.64
N GLU A 222 4.18 -36.27 18.19
CA GLU A 222 3.21 -36.30 17.09
C GLU A 222 1.95 -35.50 17.49
N GLU A 223 1.92 -34.21 17.15
CA GLU A 223 0.73 -33.40 17.20
C GLU A 223 -0.22 -33.86 16.06
N GLU A 224 -1.19 -34.71 16.41
CA GLU A 224 -2.35 -35.02 15.56
C GLU A 224 -3.13 -33.72 15.30
N THR A 225 -2.70 -32.97 14.28
CA THR A 225 -3.43 -31.80 13.81
C THR A 225 -4.75 -32.24 13.19
N ASP A 226 -5.81 -31.81 13.85
CA ASP A 226 -7.22 -32.02 13.57
C ASP A 226 -7.59 -31.57 12.12
N VAL A 227 -7.45 -32.49 11.15
CA VAL A 227 -7.70 -32.27 9.70
C VAL A 227 -9.14 -31.78 9.43
N SER A 228 -10.06 -32.03 10.36
CA SER A 228 -11.49 -31.71 10.28
C SER A 228 -11.78 -30.19 10.22
N THR A 229 -10.97 -29.36 10.88
CA THR A 229 -11.18 -27.90 10.88
C THR A 229 -10.78 -27.21 9.57
N SER A 230 -9.90 -27.83 8.77
CA SER A 230 -9.40 -27.21 7.53
C SER A 230 -10.39 -27.28 6.36
N GLU A 231 -11.21 -28.34 6.28
CA GLU A 231 -12.17 -28.53 5.19
C GLU A 231 -13.40 -27.64 5.33
N ALA A 232 -13.90 -27.45 6.57
CA ALA A 232 -15.01 -26.55 6.84
C ALA A 232 -14.65 -25.10 6.52
N GLN A 233 -13.43 -24.67 6.90
CA GLN A 233 -12.93 -23.32 6.60
C GLN A 233 -12.70 -23.12 5.09
N ARG A 234 -12.17 -24.13 4.38
CA ARG A 234 -12.02 -24.09 2.93
C ARG A 234 -13.37 -24.01 2.21
N THR A 235 -14.35 -24.77 2.68
CA THR A 235 -15.71 -24.79 2.11
C THR A 235 -16.41 -23.45 2.32
N GLY A 236 -16.33 -22.87 3.52
CA GLY A 236 -16.89 -21.55 3.81
C GLY A 236 -16.27 -20.45 2.94
N ARG A 237 -14.94 -20.44 2.82
CA ARG A 237 -14.23 -19.47 1.97
C ARG A 237 -14.61 -19.60 0.49
N LEU A 238 -14.76 -20.82 0.00
CA LEU A 238 -15.19 -21.07 -1.38
C LEU A 238 -16.62 -20.57 -1.64
N GLN A 239 -17.54 -20.82 -0.71
CA GLN A 239 -18.92 -20.33 -0.82
C GLN A 239 -18.98 -18.80 -0.89
N THR A 240 -18.22 -18.11 -0.03
CA THR A 240 -18.13 -16.64 -0.06
C THR A 240 -17.58 -16.12 -1.38
N LEU A 241 -16.51 -16.73 -1.91
CA LEU A 241 -15.93 -16.36 -3.20
C LEU A 241 -16.92 -16.57 -4.36
N VAL A 242 -17.66 -17.68 -4.36
CA VAL A 242 -18.70 -17.94 -5.37
C VAL A 242 -19.82 -16.91 -5.29
N ALA A 243 -20.28 -16.56 -4.08
CA ALA A 243 -21.32 -15.55 -3.90
C ALA A 243 -20.88 -14.15 -4.38
N GLN A 244 -19.66 -13.73 -4.04
CA GLN A 244 -19.08 -12.47 -4.53
C GLN A 244 -18.95 -12.45 -6.05
N ALA A 245 -18.50 -13.56 -6.65
CA ALA A 245 -18.36 -13.67 -8.10
C ALA A 245 -19.72 -13.62 -8.82
N LYS A 246 -20.77 -14.26 -8.27
CA LYS A 246 -22.14 -14.17 -8.80
C LYS A 246 -22.70 -12.75 -8.70
N SER A 247 -22.48 -12.05 -7.59
CA SER A 247 -22.90 -10.66 -7.42
C SER A 247 -22.24 -9.75 -8.47
N ARG A 248 -20.93 -9.89 -8.66
CA ARG A 248 -20.17 -9.12 -9.66
C ARG A 248 -20.57 -9.45 -11.10
N ARG A 249 -20.89 -10.71 -11.39
CA ARG A 249 -21.45 -11.14 -12.68
C ARG A 249 -22.75 -10.40 -12.98
N ASN A 250 -23.68 -10.37 -12.02
CA ASN A 250 -24.96 -9.68 -12.17
C ASN A 250 -24.75 -8.17 -12.36
N ALA A 251 -23.82 -7.57 -11.63
CA ALA A 251 -23.45 -6.17 -11.80
C ALA A 251 -22.91 -5.89 -13.22
N LEU A 252 -21.97 -6.70 -13.73
CA LEU A 252 -21.46 -6.58 -15.10
C LEU A 252 -22.56 -6.69 -16.15
N MET A 253 -23.48 -7.64 -15.97
CA MET A 253 -24.63 -7.82 -16.87
C MET A 253 -25.61 -6.63 -16.82
N SER A 254 -25.78 -5.99 -15.66
CA SER A 254 -26.64 -4.82 -15.51
C SER A 254 -26.08 -3.52 -16.11
N GLN A 255 -24.75 -3.42 -16.27
CA GLN A 255 -24.07 -2.19 -16.72
C GLN A 255 -24.08 -1.98 -18.25
N SER A 256 -24.96 -2.64 -18.99
CA SER A 256 -25.13 -2.58 -20.46
C SER A 256 -23.85 -2.87 -21.26
N GLY A 257 -23.75 -4.08 -21.82
CA GLY A 257 -22.73 -4.44 -22.81
C GLY A 257 -22.03 -5.79 -22.58
N TYR A 258 -22.17 -6.38 -21.38
CA TYR A 258 -21.60 -7.69 -21.08
C TYR A 258 -22.64 -8.80 -21.20
N SER A 259 -22.44 -9.71 -22.14
CA SER A 259 -23.13 -11.00 -22.16
C SER A 259 -22.72 -11.84 -20.94
N LEU A 260 -23.57 -12.79 -20.56
CA LEU A 260 -23.26 -13.79 -19.54
C LEU A 260 -21.92 -14.49 -19.83
N ALA A 261 -21.66 -14.85 -21.09
CA ALA A 261 -20.42 -15.51 -21.50
C ALA A 261 -19.18 -14.63 -21.25
N GLN A 262 -19.26 -13.33 -21.52
CA GLN A 262 -18.17 -12.39 -21.24
C GLN A 262 -17.97 -12.22 -19.73
N ALA A 263 -19.04 -12.05 -18.94
CA ALA A 263 -18.96 -11.93 -17.49
C ALA A 263 -18.35 -13.20 -16.85
N VAL A 264 -18.76 -14.39 -17.31
CA VAL A 264 -18.19 -15.68 -16.87
C VAL A 264 -16.72 -15.80 -17.23
N THR A 265 -16.33 -15.39 -18.44
CA THR A 265 -14.93 -15.42 -18.91
C THR A 265 -14.03 -14.53 -18.07
N ILE A 266 -14.51 -13.35 -17.67
CA ILE A 266 -13.77 -12.41 -16.81
C ILE A 266 -13.63 -12.98 -15.39
N LEU A 267 -14.70 -13.56 -14.84
CA LEU A 267 -14.76 -13.92 -13.43
C LEU A 267 -14.24 -15.33 -13.11
N LYS A 268 -14.16 -16.24 -14.09
CA LYS A 268 -13.63 -17.60 -13.86
C LYS A 268 -12.18 -17.58 -13.37
N GLY A 269 -11.36 -16.63 -13.83
CA GLY A 269 -9.97 -16.49 -13.39
C GLY A 269 -9.85 -16.21 -11.89
N VAL A 270 -10.79 -15.45 -11.31
CA VAL A 270 -10.83 -15.15 -9.87
C VAL A 270 -11.11 -16.42 -9.06
N LEU A 271 -12.07 -17.24 -9.49
CA LEU A 271 -12.40 -18.50 -8.83
C LEU A 271 -11.29 -19.54 -8.96
N MET A 272 -10.58 -19.57 -10.08
CA MET A 272 -9.44 -20.47 -10.28
C MET A 272 -8.25 -20.07 -9.39
N GLN A 273 -7.88 -18.79 -9.38
CA GLN A 273 -6.72 -18.30 -8.61
C GLN A 273 -6.95 -18.27 -7.10
N GLN A 274 -8.15 -17.86 -6.66
CA GLN A 274 -8.43 -17.64 -5.23
C GLN A 274 -9.20 -18.78 -4.58
N GLY A 275 -10.00 -19.52 -5.34
CA GLY A 275 -10.80 -20.66 -4.87
C GLY A 275 -10.17 -22.02 -5.17
N GLY A 276 -9.05 -22.07 -5.90
CA GLY A 276 -8.42 -23.32 -6.31
C GLY A 276 -9.31 -24.18 -7.21
N LEU A 277 -10.31 -23.58 -7.86
CA LEU A 277 -11.21 -24.30 -8.76
C LEU A 277 -10.53 -24.56 -10.10
N ASN A 278 -10.85 -25.70 -10.71
CA ASN A 278 -10.58 -25.88 -12.13
C ASN A 278 -11.59 -25.06 -12.96
N GLU A 279 -11.26 -24.88 -14.24
CA GLU A 279 -12.05 -24.04 -15.15
C GLU A 279 -13.49 -24.52 -15.28
N GLU A 280 -13.71 -25.83 -15.40
CA GLU A 280 -15.06 -26.42 -15.55
C GLU A 280 -15.95 -26.12 -14.34
N ARG A 281 -15.43 -26.28 -13.12
CA ARG A 281 -16.15 -25.96 -11.88
C ARG A 281 -16.41 -24.47 -11.77
N ALA A 282 -15.43 -23.63 -12.09
CA ALA A 282 -15.59 -22.17 -12.07
C ALA A 282 -16.69 -21.71 -13.03
N VAL A 283 -16.71 -22.23 -14.26
CA VAL A 283 -17.78 -21.95 -15.24
C VAL A 283 -19.12 -22.45 -14.72
N ARG A 284 -19.21 -23.68 -14.21
CA ARG A 284 -20.46 -24.24 -13.67
C ARG A 284 -21.04 -23.37 -12.55
N TYR A 285 -20.23 -22.90 -11.61
CA TYR A 285 -20.70 -22.02 -10.53
C TYR A 285 -21.21 -20.66 -11.05
N LEU A 286 -20.57 -20.10 -12.07
CA LEU A 286 -20.92 -18.79 -12.63
C LEU A 286 -22.05 -18.84 -13.66
N SER A 287 -22.36 -20.00 -14.24
CA SER A 287 -23.47 -20.18 -15.19
C SER A 287 -24.80 -20.51 -14.53
N GLN A 288 -24.79 -20.97 -13.27
CA GLN A 288 -26.02 -21.18 -12.50
C GLN A 288 -26.65 -19.83 -12.14
N PRO A 289 -27.99 -19.69 -12.20
CA PRO A 289 -28.69 -18.47 -11.79
C PRO A 289 -28.21 -17.95 -10.43
#